data_AF-A0A6N7ITR5-F1
#
_entry.id   AF-A0A6N7ITR5-F1
#
_cell.length_a   1.000
_cell.length_b   1.000
_cell.length_c   1.000
_cell.angle_alpha   90.00
_cell.angle_beta   90.00
_cell.angle_gamma   90.00
#
_symmetry.space_group_name_H-M   'P 1'
#
loop_
_entity.id
_entity.type
_entity.pdbx_description
1 polymer ?
#
loop_
_entity_poly.entity_id
_entity_poly.type
_entity_poly.pdbx_seq_one_letter_code
_entity_poly.pdbx_strand_id
1 'polypeptide(L)'
;MAGIIPLRGLRYAPGVGSMADLVTPPYDVIDSAAQEEYYRRHPFNIIRLEYGKIHPGDDEKNNRYTRAAADFAAWLEKGVLAAERAPALYLYEQEFTTGGRQLVRSGMICGVRLEPYEKGVVLPHEETLPRHKADRLALMRACRANFSPVFGLYADPEMTVDNLLRRGTVCGAAQPFPGEYDVTGASTGGTCSPETGRAPDVSFTDEYGHNHRLWVITDPVVIEQVQQALTDRRIFIADGHHRYETALAYARERREQEGNFAGDGPYDYIMMTLVNLYDPGLVILPTHRLVANVDGLDMEELLEKIGEHFVVEPFALAPGYGHFGEFLRELAGRGGCAADGQTGSAAFTGQEKGCGGGTDSLVNRPAEPEAGESVVTGDPGRRERSLSHRHAFGLYCGRGRLYLLTLRDEGALPGLMPAGRSAAWQGLDVSVLHHLILEGVLGIGGAEREKESHLTYTREEEGALRAVDDGRYQLAFFLNPTLVEEVTAVAAAGEKMPQKSTFFYPKLLTGLVINPLY
;
A
#
# COMPACT_ATOMS: atom_id res chain seq x y z
N MET A 1 0.05 -23.22 7.53
CA MET A 1 -0.92 -22.48 8.37
C MET A 1 -0.28 -21.17 8.76
N ALA A 2 -0.96 -20.05 8.56
CA ALA A 2 -0.42 -18.74 8.88
C ALA A 2 -0.45 -18.53 10.40
N GLY A 3 0.67 -18.86 11.07
CA GLY A 3 0.79 -18.61 12.50
C GLY A 3 1.01 -17.12 12.76
N ILE A 4 0.11 -16.49 13.50
CA ILE A 4 0.29 -15.12 13.97
C ILE A 4 0.50 -15.08 15.48
N ILE A 5 1.19 -14.05 15.97
CA ILE A 5 1.40 -13.79 17.38
C ILE A 5 1.09 -12.31 17.71
N PRO A 6 0.61 -12.03 18.94
CA PRO A 6 0.64 -10.69 19.48
C PRO A 6 2.10 -10.23 19.66
N LEU A 7 2.36 -8.94 19.49
CA LEU A 7 3.69 -8.35 19.64
C LEU A 7 3.78 -7.55 20.94
N ARG A 8 4.96 -7.58 21.57
CA ARG A 8 5.31 -6.59 22.61
C ARG A 8 5.92 -5.37 21.93
N GLY A 9 5.11 -4.67 21.14
CA GLY A 9 5.58 -3.57 20.29
C GLY A 9 6.08 -2.38 21.11
N LEU A 10 7.00 -1.62 20.51
CA LEU A 10 7.43 -0.32 21.00
C LEU A 10 6.61 0.78 20.33
N ARG A 11 6.19 1.80 21.09
CA ARG A 11 5.49 2.99 20.59
C ARG A 11 6.11 4.27 21.15
N TYR A 12 5.88 5.39 20.47
CA TYR A 12 6.27 6.71 20.95
C TYR A 12 5.55 7.08 22.24
N ALA A 13 6.30 7.59 23.22
CA ALA A 13 5.74 8.08 24.46
C ALA A 13 4.87 9.34 24.29
N PRO A 14 3.81 9.51 25.11
CA PRO A 14 3.04 10.73 25.18
C PRO A 14 3.97 11.92 25.41
N GLY A 15 3.67 13.03 24.74
CA GLY A 15 4.44 14.27 24.89
C GLY A 15 5.76 14.33 24.11
N VAL A 16 6.17 13.26 23.40
CA VAL A 16 7.34 13.32 22.49
C VAL A 16 7.08 14.28 21.33
N GLY A 17 5.87 14.32 20.80
CA GLY A 17 5.45 15.14 19.66
C GLY A 17 4.10 14.66 19.12
N SER A 18 3.56 15.38 18.12
CA SER A 18 2.39 14.88 17.38
C SER A 18 2.81 13.65 16.56
N MET A 19 1.97 12.61 16.52
CA MET A 19 2.28 11.42 15.73
C MET A 19 2.52 11.72 14.25
N ALA A 20 1.85 12.74 13.68
CA ALA A 20 2.07 13.19 12.30
C ALA A 20 3.52 13.66 12.04
N ASP A 21 4.21 14.16 13.06
CA ASP A 21 5.59 14.65 12.97
C ASP A 21 6.62 13.55 13.27
N LEU A 22 6.18 12.42 13.83
CA LEU A 22 7.04 11.32 14.30
C LEU A 22 7.09 10.13 13.33
N VAL A 23 6.05 9.95 12.52
CA VAL A 23 5.93 8.85 11.55
C VAL A 23 6.29 9.30 10.14
N THR A 24 6.43 8.34 9.24
CA THR A 24 6.58 8.58 7.80
C THR A 24 5.78 7.55 7.00
N PRO A 25 5.54 7.81 5.70
CA PRO A 25 5.26 6.75 4.72
C PRO A 25 6.37 5.68 4.70
N PRO A 26 6.21 4.57 3.96
CA PRO A 26 7.27 3.59 3.83
C PRO A 26 8.45 4.15 3.03
N TYR A 27 9.66 3.67 3.31
CA TYR A 27 10.91 4.25 2.76
C TYR A 27 10.98 4.27 1.22
N ASP A 28 10.27 3.38 0.55
CA ASP A 28 10.29 3.20 -0.90
C ASP A 28 9.46 4.25 -1.66
N VAL A 29 8.74 5.13 -0.95
CA VAL A 29 8.04 6.28 -1.53
C VAL A 29 8.63 7.62 -1.10
N ILE A 30 9.72 7.61 -0.32
CA ILE A 30 10.37 8.82 0.19
C ILE A 30 11.57 9.17 -0.71
N ASP A 31 11.47 10.30 -1.41
CA ASP A 31 12.60 10.86 -2.14
C ASP A 31 13.53 11.67 -1.23
N SER A 32 14.64 12.18 -1.78
CA SER A 32 15.62 12.96 -1.02
C SER A 32 15.06 14.26 -0.44
N ALA A 33 14.13 14.93 -1.14
CA ALA A 33 13.54 16.18 -0.66
C ALA A 33 12.58 15.92 0.50
N ALA A 34 11.74 14.89 0.39
CA ALA A 34 10.88 14.41 1.45
C ALA A 34 11.70 13.92 2.65
N GLN A 35 12.80 13.19 2.43
CA GLN A 35 13.71 12.79 3.51
C GLN A 35 14.23 14.01 4.29
N GLU A 36 14.68 15.05 3.59
CA GLU A 36 15.13 16.30 4.21
C GLU A 36 14.02 16.99 5.03
N GLU A 37 12.80 16.98 4.52
CA GLU A 37 11.64 17.51 5.23
C GLU A 37 11.36 16.72 6.52
N TYR A 38 11.27 15.40 6.47
CA TYR A 38 11.06 14.58 7.67
C TYR A 38 12.17 14.76 8.73
N TYR A 39 13.42 14.95 8.30
CA TYR A 39 14.52 15.27 9.21
C TYR A 39 14.34 16.61 9.92
N ARG A 40 13.70 17.59 9.26
CA ARG A 40 13.40 18.92 9.81
C ARG A 40 12.14 18.94 10.67
N ARG A 41 11.15 18.09 10.38
CA ARG A 41 9.87 18.02 11.13
C ARG A 41 10.06 17.77 12.61
N HIS A 42 10.85 16.75 12.96
CA HIS A 42 11.04 16.40 14.36
C HIS A 42 12.39 15.68 14.63
N PRO A 43 13.08 15.96 15.76
CA PRO A 43 14.30 15.25 16.13
C PRO A 43 14.09 13.75 16.35
N PHE A 44 12.87 13.33 16.69
CA PHE A 44 12.48 11.92 16.88
C PHE A 44 11.62 11.37 15.75
N ASN A 45 11.71 11.92 14.53
CA ASN A 45 11.00 11.35 13.39
C ASN A 45 11.64 10.00 12.97
N ILE A 46 10.80 8.99 12.74
CA ILE A 46 11.19 7.60 12.42
C ILE A 46 12.10 7.49 11.20
N ILE A 47 12.14 8.50 10.32
CA ILE A 47 13.05 8.56 9.16
C ILE A 47 14.51 8.30 9.57
N ARG A 48 14.90 8.69 10.78
CA ARG A 48 16.25 8.49 11.32
C ARG A 48 16.60 7.02 11.52
N LEU A 49 15.58 6.21 11.86
CA LEU A 49 15.72 4.78 12.06
C LEU A 49 15.47 3.99 10.77
N GLU A 50 14.46 4.36 9.98
CA GLU A 50 14.03 3.58 8.81
C GLU A 50 14.82 3.90 7.53
N TYR A 51 15.13 5.17 7.29
CA TYR A 51 15.75 5.63 6.04
C TYR A 51 16.69 6.81 6.31
N GLY A 52 17.77 6.53 7.04
CA GLY A 52 18.76 7.52 7.44
C GLY A 52 19.56 8.13 6.27
N LYS A 53 20.07 9.35 6.46
CA LYS A 53 20.89 10.05 5.47
C LYS A 53 22.23 9.36 5.26
N ILE A 54 22.68 9.35 4.01
CA ILE A 54 24.05 8.99 3.64
C ILE A 54 24.88 10.26 3.65
N HIS A 55 26.03 10.23 4.32
CA HIS A 55 26.92 11.39 4.40
C HIS A 55 28.22 11.16 3.63
N PRO A 56 28.83 12.24 3.08
CA PRO A 56 30.22 12.17 2.61
C PRO A 56 31.12 11.71 3.76
N GLY A 57 31.80 10.57 3.58
CA GLY A 57 32.65 9.95 4.59
C GLY A 57 32.02 8.78 5.36
N ASP A 58 30.81 8.36 5.00
CA ASP A 58 30.26 7.09 5.50
C ASP A 58 31.18 5.91 5.15
N ASP A 59 31.44 5.06 6.14
CA ASP A 59 32.27 3.85 6.02
C ASP A 59 31.60 2.64 6.71
N GLU A 60 32.31 1.51 6.80
CA GLU A 60 31.77 0.29 7.43
C GLU A 60 31.42 0.46 8.91
N LYS A 61 32.08 1.38 9.63
CA LYS A 61 31.95 1.58 11.09
C LYS A 61 31.09 2.77 11.46
N ASN A 62 30.98 3.76 10.57
CA ASN A 62 30.13 4.93 10.72
C ASN A 62 29.37 5.17 9.43
N ASN A 63 28.16 4.62 9.38
CA ASN A 63 27.20 4.83 8.30
C ASN A 63 25.80 5.01 8.88
N ARG A 64 24.85 5.23 7.99
CA ARG A 64 23.43 5.42 8.36
C ARG A 64 22.85 4.31 9.22
N TYR A 65 23.30 3.05 9.10
CA TYR A 65 22.79 1.93 9.90
C TYR A 65 23.32 1.96 11.33
N THR A 66 24.62 2.26 11.48
CA THR A 66 25.22 2.43 12.81
C THR A 66 24.65 3.63 13.54
N ARG A 67 24.33 4.71 12.82
CA ARG A 67 23.61 5.88 13.35
C ARG A 67 22.18 5.52 13.76
N ALA A 68 21.44 4.81 12.92
CA ALA A 68 20.10 4.32 13.26
C ALA A 68 20.10 3.45 14.52
N ALA A 69 21.08 2.55 14.68
CA ALA A 69 21.21 1.73 15.89
C ALA A 69 21.52 2.57 17.14
N ALA A 70 22.41 3.55 17.03
CA ALA A 70 22.74 4.47 18.12
C ALA A 70 21.54 5.35 18.52
N ASP A 71 20.82 5.91 17.54
CA ASP A 71 19.60 6.67 17.76
C ASP A 71 18.52 5.80 18.40
N PHE A 72 18.30 4.58 17.89
CA PHE A 72 17.31 3.66 18.44
C PHE A 72 17.59 3.31 19.91
N ALA A 73 18.84 3.00 20.25
CA ALA A 73 19.26 2.74 21.62
C ALA A 73 19.04 3.99 22.52
N ALA A 74 19.43 5.17 22.03
CA ALA A 74 19.24 6.42 22.76
C ALA A 74 17.76 6.77 22.96
N TRP A 75 16.88 6.43 22.01
CA TRP A 75 15.43 6.67 22.12
C TRP A 75 14.79 5.76 23.17
N LEU A 76 15.24 4.51 23.26
CA LEU A 76 14.82 3.58 24.31
C LEU A 76 15.30 4.06 25.69
N GLU A 77 16.56 4.45 25.81
CA GLU A 77 17.14 4.94 27.07
C GLU A 77 16.45 6.21 27.58
N LYS A 78 16.11 7.13 26.67
CA LYS A 78 15.41 8.39 26.98
C LYS A 78 13.91 8.23 27.22
N GLY A 79 13.35 7.03 27.02
CA GLY A 79 11.91 6.79 27.09
C GLY A 79 11.11 7.46 25.97
N VAL A 80 11.75 7.80 24.85
CA VAL A 80 11.07 8.28 23.63
C VAL A 80 10.24 7.16 23.02
N LEU A 81 10.76 5.93 23.07
CA LEU A 81 10.06 4.71 22.71
C LEU A 81 9.90 3.84 23.95
N ALA A 82 8.71 3.27 24.14
CA ALA A 82 8.41 2.40 25.27
C ALA A 82 7.66 1.13 24.84
N ALA A 83 7.97 0.01 25.50
CA ALA A 83 7.43 -1.30 25.18
C ALA A 83 6.08 -1.55 25.86
N GLU A 84 5.15 -2.18 25.13
CA GLU A 84 3.92 -2.65 25.74
C GLU A 84 4.16 -3.57 26.94
N ARG A 85 3.27 -3.48 27.94
CA ARG A 85 3.33 -4.32 29.14
C ARG A 85 3.09 -5.80 28.86
N ALA A 86 2.17 -6.05 27.94
CA ALA A 86 1.77 -7.38 27.51
C ALA A 86 1.82 -7.45 25.98
N PRO A 87 2.04 -8.65 25.39
CA PRO A 87 1.84 -8.83 23.96
C PRO A 87 0.44 -8.39 23.55
N ALA A 88 0.35 -7.65 22.44
CA ALA A 88 -0.90 -7.13 21.90
C ALA A 88 -1.04 -7.39 20.39
N LEU A 89 -2.28 -7.46 19.93
CA LEU A 89 -2.63 -7.20 18.53
C LEU A 89 -3.01 -5.72 18.42
N TYR A 90 -2.74 -5.08 17.29
CA TYR A 90 -3.10 -3.67 17.11
C TYR A 90 -4.12 -3.52 15.98
N LEU A 91 -5.35 -3.16 16.31
CA LEU A 91 -6.32 -2.74 15.30
C LEU A 91 -5.89 -1.37 14.78
N TYR A 92 -5.71 -1.24 13.48
CA TYR A 92 -5.29 -0.03 12.80
C TYR A 92 -6.30 0.33 11.72
N GLU A 93 -6.86 1.53 11.81
CA GLU A 93 -7.77 2.08 10.81
C GLU A 93 -7.16 3.30 10.11
N GLN A 94 -7.43 3.40 8.81
CA GLN A 94 -7.11 4.54 7.98
C GLN A 94 -8.38 5.02 7.30
N GLU A 95 -8.77 6.26 7.58
CA GLU A 95 -9.88 6.92 6.92
C GLU A 95 -9.35 7.97 5.94
N PHE A 96 -9.82 7.89 4.70
CA PHE A 96 -9.31 8.68 3.58
C PHE A 96 -10.40 8.91 2.54
N THR A 97 -10.17 9.85 1.62
CA THR A 97 -11.09 10.14 0.52
C THR A 97 -10.42 9.84 -0.81
N THR A 98 -11.13 9.09 -1.67
CA THR A 98 -10.76 8.86 -3.08
C THR A 98 -12.05 8.59 -3.87
N GLY A 99 -12.11 8.90 -5.16
CA GLY A 99 -13.39 8.71 -5.88
C GLY A 99 -14.51 9.65 -5.47
N GLY A 100 -14.21 10.73 -4.72
CA GLY A 100 -15.25 11.53 -4.05
C GLY A 100 -15.98 10.77 -2.94
N ARG A 101 -15.47 9.61 -2.52
CA ARG A 101 -16.01 8.76 -1.45
C ARG A 101 -15.06 8.74 -0.27
N GLN A 102 -15.61 8.88 0.92
CA GLN A 102 -14.88 8.62 2.15
C GLN A 102 -14.89 7.10 2.41
N LEU A 103 -13.71 6.54 2.66
CA LEU A 103 -13.51 5.11 2.91
C LEU A 103 -12.72 4.94 4.20
N VAL A 104 -12.93 3.79 4.85
CA VAL A 104 -12.14 3.37 6.02
C VAL A 104 -11.57 2.00 5.72
N ARG A 105 -10.24 1.88 5.80
CA ARG A 105 -9.54 0.59 5.74
C ARG A 105 -9.17 0.13 7.13
N SER A 106 -9.55 -1.10 7.48
CA SER A 106 -9.23 -1.72 8.76
C SER A 106 -8.20 -2.82 8.59
N GLY A 107 -7.25 -2.91 9.50
CA GLY A 107 -6.25 -3.98 9.51
C GLY A 107 -5.69 -4.23 10.90
N MET A 108 -4.92 -5.31 11.02
CA MET A 108 -4.29 -5.72 12.27
C MET A 108 -2.79 -5.75 12.15
N ILE A 109 -2.07 -5.06 13.04
CA ILE A 109 -0.63 -5.22 13.19
C ILE A 109 -0.36 -6.40 14.13
N CYS A 110 0.41 -7.37 13.66
CA CYS A 110 0.79 -8.57 14.40
C CYS A 110 2.14 -9.13 13.92
N GLY A 111 2.70 -10.10 14.64
CA GLY A 111 3.82 -10.89 14.15
C GLY A 111 3.31 -12.06 13.33
N VAL A 112 3.78 -12.22 12.09
CA VAL A 112 3.45 -13.37 11.24
C VAL A 112 4.67 -14.26 11.15
N ARG A 113 4.50 -15.56 11.38
CA ARG A 113 5.60 -16.53 11.31
C ARG A 113 6.17 -16.54 9.90
N LEU A 114 7.48 -16.40 9.81
CA LEU A 114 8.21 -16.48 8.55
C LEU A 114 8.18 -17.91 8.02
N GLU A 115 7.75 -18.05 6.77
CA GLU A 115 7.75 -19.31 6.04
C GLU A 115 8.36 -19.12 4.65
N PRO A 116 9.18 -20.06 4.16
CA PRO A 116 9.60 -20.09 2.76
C PRO A 116 8.38 -20.13 1.84
N TYR A 117 8.44 -19.40 0.71
CA TYR A 117 7.31 -19.27 -0.21
C TYR A 117 6.85 -20.61 -0.79
N GLU A 118 7.74 -21.59 -0.88
CA GLU A 118 7.47 -22.95 -1.38
C GLU A 118 6.44 -23.70 -0.52
N LYS A 119 6.23 -23.29 0.74
CA LYS A 119 5.19 -23.86 1.60
C LYS A 119 3.79 -23.32 1.29
N GLY A 120 3.65 -22.27 0.48
CA GLY A 120 2.37 -21.72 0.05
C GLY A 120 1.52 -21.10 1.17
N VAL A 121 2.12 -20.78 2.33
CA VAL A 121 1.45 -20.13 3.46
C VAL A 121 1.41 -18.61 3.26
N VAL A 122 2.54 -18.04 2.85
CA VAL A 122 2.68 -16.64 2.47
C VAL A 122 3.02 -16.59 0.98
N LEU A 123 2.25 -15.83 0.21
CA LEU A 123 2.33 -15.78 -1.24
C LEU A 123 2.79 -14.39 -1.71
N PRO A 124 3.92 -14.29 -2.43
CA PRO A 124 4.35 -13.05 -3.07
C PRO A 124 3.64 -12.89 -4.42
N HIS A 125 3.55 -11.65 -4.90
CA HIS A 125 3.08 -11.35 -6.27
C HIS A 125 4.04 -10.46 -7.06
N GLU A 126 5.16 -10.04 -6.48
CA GLU A 126 6.17 -9.19 -7.13
C GLU A 126 7.57 -9.77 -6.95
N GLU A 127 8.48 -9.45 -7.88
CA GLU A 127 9.90 -9.79 -7.80
C GLU A 127 10.69 -8.77 -6.98
N THR A 128 11.72 -9.24 -6.27
CA THR A 128 12.55 -8.41 -5.41
C THR A 128 13.93 -8.18 -6.01
N LEU A 129 14.45 -6.96 -5.85
CA LEU A 129 15.77 -6.58 -6.32
C LEU A 129 16.85 -6.85 -5.26
N PRO A 130 18.03 -7.40 -5.63
CA PRO A 130 19.10 -7.70 -4.68
C PRO A 130 19.58 -6.48 -3.86
N ARG A 131 19.69 -5.30 -4.50
CA ARG A 131 20.15 -4.06 -3.85
C ARG A 131 19.29 -3.67 -2.66
N HIS A 132 17.96 -3.74 -2.80
CA HIS A 132 17.03 -3.37 -1.73
C HIS A 132 17.06 -4.36 -0.57
N LYS A 133 17.33 -5.64 -0.84
CA LYS A 133 17.47 -6.66 0.22
C LYS A 133 18.72 -6.44 1.06
N ALA A 134 19.87 -6.20 0.42
CA ALA A 134 21.12 -5.94 1.14
C ALA A 134 21.01 -4.71 2.06
N ASP A 135 20.36 -3.66 1.56
CA ASP A 135 20.08 -2.41 2.27
C ASP A 135 19.26 -2.64 3.57
N ARG A 136 18.12 -3.32 3.44
CA ARG A 136 17.23 -3.63 4.58
C ARG A 136 17.89 -4.61 5.56
N LEU A 137 18.64 -5.58 5.07
CA LEU A 137 19.34 -6.55 5.91
C LEU A 137 20.41 -5.89 6.79
N ALA A 138 21.15 -4.91 6.25
CA ALA A 138 22.11 -4.13 7.01
C ALA A 138 21.44 -3.35 8.15
N LEU A 139 20.28 -2.73 7.89
CA LEU A 139 19.51 -2.04 8.91
C LEU A 139 18.99 -3.00 9.99
N MET A 140 18.41 -4.13 9.58
CA MET A 140 17.87 -5.14 10.50
C MET A 140 18.95 -5.75 11.39
N ARG A 141 20.15 -6.01 10.86
CA ARG A 141 21.30 -6.46 11.65
C ARG A 141 21.75 -5.42 12.68
N ALA A 142 21.82 -4.15 12.27
CA ALA A 142 22.27 -3.06 13.14
C ALA A 142 21.30 -2.77 14.29
N CYS A 143 19.99 -2.73 13.99
CA CYS A 143 18.98 -2.31 14.97
C CYS A 143 18.29 -3.49 15.67
N ARG A 144 18.32 -4.69 15.09
CA ARG A 144 17.58 -5.89 15.54
C ARG A 144 16.09 -5.56 15.79
N ALA A 145 15.46 -4.88 14.84
CA ALA A 145 14.06 -4.45 14.93
C ALA A 145 13.40 -4.35 13.54
N ASN A 146 12.06 -4.37 13.50
CA ASN A 146 11.26 -3.95 12.34
C ASN A 146 10.60 -2.61 12.65
N PHE A 147 10.88 -1.57 11.87
CA PHE A 147 10.26 -0.24 12.04
C PHE A 147 9.03 -0.04 11.14
N SER A 148 8.96 -0.73 10.00
CA SER A 148 7.83 -0.68 9.06
C SER A 148 7.20 -2.07 8.88
N PRO A 149 5.86 -2.18 8.85
CA PRO A 149 5.17 -3.45 8.67
C PRO A 149 5.16 -3.87 7.19
N VAL A 150 5.25 -5.18 6.92
CA VAL A 150 4.85 -5.73 5.62
C VAL A 150 3.33 -5.64 5.50
N PHE A 151 2.81 -5.25 4.34
CA PHE A 151 1.37 -5.24 4.10
C PHE A 151 0.94 -6.63 3.61
N GLY A 152 0.17 -7.37 4.41
CA GLY A 152 -0.44 -8.64 4.03
C GLY A 152 -1.95 -8.57 3.87
N LEU A 153 -2.50 -9.47 3.06
CA LEU A 153 -3.93 -9.66 2.84
C LEU A 153 -4.35 -11.09 3.19
N TYR A 154 -5.57 -11.26 3.69
CA TYR A 154 -6.17 -12.57 3.94
C TYR A 154 -7.64 -12.60 3.52
N ALA A 155 -8.16 -13.77 3.20
CA ALA A 155 -9.57 -13.96 2.85
C ALA A 155 -10.39 -14.33 4.10
N ASP A 156 -11.35 -13.49 4.47
CA ASP A 156 -12.36 -13.77 5.49
C ASP A 156 -13.68 -13.08 5.09
N PRO A 157 -14.44 -13.69 4.16
CA PRO A 157 -15.69 -13.10 3.63
C PRO A 157 -16.71 -12.76 4.72
N GLU A 158 -16.70 -13.52 5.82
CA GLU A 158 -17.59 -13.34 6.95
C GLU A 158 -17.19 -12.18 7.89
N MET A 159 -16.06 -11.50 7.62
CA MET A 159 -15.50 -10.43 8.45
C MET A 159 -15.30 -10.85 9.92
N THR A 160 -15.00 -12.12 10.15
CA THR A 160 -14.87 -12.72 11.48
C THR A 160 -13.77 -12.04 12.30
N VAL A 161 -12.58 -11.90 11.72
CA VAL A 161 -11.41 -11.29 12.37
C VAL A 161 -11.69 -9.81 12.70
N ASP A 162 -12.21 -9.06 11.74
CA ASP A 162 -12.57 -7.65 11.90
C ASP A 162 -13.56 -7.44 13.04
N ASN A 163 -14.61 -8.27 13.10
CA ASN A 163 -15.62 -8.24 14.17
C ASN A 163 -15.02 -8.58 15.55
N LEU A 164 -14.11 -9.56 15.62
CA LEU A 164 -13.40 -9.91 16.85
C LEU A 164 -12.52 -8.76 17.35
N LEU A 165 -11.77 -8.12 16.46
CA LEU A 165 -10.91 -6.98 16.79
C LEU A 165 -11.74 -5.78 17.27
N ARG A 166 -12.86 -5.46 16.61
CA ARG A 166 -13.79 -4.41 17.04
C ARG A 166 -14.39 -4.72 18.41
N ARG A 167 -14.74 -5.97 18.71
CA ARG A 167 -15.17 -6.37 20.06
C ARG A 167 -14.07 -6.15 21.11
N GLY A 168 -12.80 -6.41 20.74
CA GLY A 168 -11.63 -6.14 21.58
C GLY A 168 -11.44 -4.66 21.94
N THR A 169 -12.02 -3.72 21.18
CA THR A 169 -12.01 -2.29 21.53
C THR A 169 -13.12 -1.90 22.51
N VAL A 170 -14.16 -2.72 22.66
CA VAL A 170 -15.28 -2.47 23.60
C VAL A 170 -15.05 -3.15 24.95
N CYS A 171 -14.53 -4.38 24.93
CA CYS A 171 -14.46 -5.25 26.12
C CYS A 171 -13.20 -5.05 27.01
N GLY A 172 -12.44 -3.97 26.84
CA GLY A 172 -11.22 -3.69 27.60
C GLY A 172 -11.17 -2.27 28.15
N ALA A 173 -10.60 -2.10 29.35
CA ALA A 173 -10.22 -0.77 29.84
C ALA A 173 -9.17 -0.17 28.89
N ALA A 174 -9.26 1.13 28.60
CA ALA A 174 -8.20 1.86 27.92
C ALA A 174 -6.88 1.59 28.64
N GLN A 175 -5.87 1.13 27.91
CA GLN A 175 -4.59 0.80 28.51
C GLN A 175 -3.81 2.11 28.69
N PRO A 176 -3.32 2.42 29.90
CA PRO A 176 -2.38 3.52 30.06
C PRO A 176 -1.17 3.28 29.15
N PHE A 177 -0.62 4.35 28.61
CA PHE A 177 0.58 4.25 27.81
C PHE A 177 1.70 3.51 28.56
N PRO A 178 2.55 2.71 27.87
CA PRO A 178 3.79 2.17 28.41
C PRO A 178 4.60 3.13 29.30
N GLY A 179 4.45 3.03 30.62
CA GLY A 179 5.21 3.77 31.63
C GLY A 179 4.36 4.68 32.52
N GLU A 180 3.14 5.03 32.12
CA GLU A 180 2.21 5.88 32.89
C GLU A 180 1.31 5.05 33.79
N TYR A 181 1.90 4.48 34.84
CA TYR A 181 1.16 3.57 35.71
C TYR A 181 1.17 4.09 37.14
N ASP A 182 0.00 4.55 37.58
CA ASP A 182 -0.23 4.93 38.96
C ASP A 182 -0.14 3.68 39.86
N VAL A 183 0.72 3.75 40.88
CA VAL A 183 0.96 2.67 41.85
C VAL A 183 -0.26 2.47 42.77
N THR A 184 -1.27 3.33 42.67
CA THR A 184 -2.45 3.35 43.55
C THR A 184 -3.70 2.66 42.98
N GLY A 185 -3.69 2.21 41.71
CA GLY A 185 -4.78 1.40 41.15
C GLY A 185 -6.10 2.15 40.84
N ALA A 186 -6.07 3.47 40.73
CA ALA A 186 -7.25 4.25 40.33
C ALA A 186 -7.29 4.44 38.80
N SER A 187 -8.27 3.84 38.13
CA SER A 187 -8.55 4.10 36.71
C SER A 187 -9.35 5.41 36.57
N THR A 188 -8.83 6.37 35.80
CA THR A 188 -9.64 7.50 35.32
C THR A 188 -10.49 7.01 34.16
N GLY A 189 -11.67 6.48 34.47
CA GLY A 189 -12.63 5.96 33.50
C GLY A 189 -13.12 7.04 32.53
N GLY A 190 -12.73 6.93 31.26
CA GLY A 190 -13.46 7.54 30.16
C GLY A 190 -14.76 6.81 29.92
N THR A 191 -15.84 7.54 29.65
CA THR A 191 -17.18 7.00 29.42
C THR A 191 -17.23 6.16 28.15
N CYS A 192 -17.40 4.85 28.28
CA CYS A 192 -17.78 3.97 27.18
C CYS A 192 -19.25 4.21 26.81
N SER A 193 -19.54 4.48 25.53
CA SER A 193 -20.88 4.28 24.99
C SER A 193 -20.98 2.85 24.45
N PRO A 194 -22.12 2.14 24.59
CA PRO A 194 -22.30 0.79 24.06
C PRO A 194 -22.15 0.68 22.53
N GLU A 195 -22.21 1.81 21.83
CA GLU A 195 -22.30 1.88 20.36
C GLU A 195 -20.95 2.25 19.70
N THR A 196 -19.98 2.80 20.44
CA THR A 196 -18.74 3.37 19.85
C THR A 196 -17.42 2.81 20.40
N GLY A 197 -17.45 1.85 21.35
CA GLY A 197 -16.25 1.28 21.95
C GLY A 197 -15.36 2.29 22.70
N ARG A 198 -14.15 1.85 23.09
CA ARG A 198 -13.17 2.73 23.75
C ARG A 198 -12.48 3.65 22.73
N ALA A 199 -12.02 4.81 23.19
CA ALA A 199 -11.21 5.72 22.38
C ALA A 199 -9.91 5.04 21.89
N PRO A 200 -9.43 5.36 20.67
CA PRO A 200 -8.15 4.86 20.16
C PRO A 200 -6.99 5.31 21.04
N ASP A 201 -5.97 4.47 21.20
CA ASP A 201 -4.75 4.82 21.95
C ASP A 201 -3.86 5.78 21.16
N VAL A 202 -4.01 5.81 19.84
CA VAL A 202 -3.39 6.78 18.94
C VAL A 202 -4.42 7.24 17.93
N SER A 203 -4.59 8.56 17.80
CA SER A 203 -5.38 9.16 16.72
C SER A 203 -4.74 10.46 16.24
N PHE A 204 -4.59 10.61 14.94
CA PHE A 204 -4.03 11.82 14.31
C PHE A 204 -4.40 11.87 12.82
N THR A 205 -4.21 13.03 12.21
CA THR A 205 -4.32 13.23 10.77
C THR A 205 -2.92 13.41 10.20
N ASP A 206 -2.58 12.70 9.13
CA ASP A 206 -1.29 12.84 8.46
C ASP A 206 -1.25 14.06 7.51
N GLU A 207 -0.12 14.25 6.86
CA GLU A 207 0.10 15.35 5.91
C GLU A 207 -0.77 15.26 4.63
N TYR A 208 -1.31 14.08 4.33
CA TYR A 208 -2.19 13.84 3.18
C TYR A 208 -3.67 13.97 3.56
N GLY A 209 -3.98 14.34 4.80
CA GLY A 209 -5.34 14.47 5.31
C GLY A 209 -6.00 13.12 5.64
N HIS A 210 -5.21 12.03 5.75
CA HIS A 210 -5.72 10.73 6.16
C HIS A 210 -5.80 10.68 7.68
N ASN A 211 -6.95 10.23 8.20
CA ASN A 211 -7.13 10.04 9.63
C ASN A 211 -6.70 8.63 10.02
N HIS A 212 -5.78 8.54 10.97
CA HIS A 212 -5.24 7.30 11.49
C HIS A 212 -5.78 7.05 12.89
N ARG A 213 -6.17 5.80 13.17
CA ARG A 213 -6.58 5.37 14.51
C ARG A 213 -5.99 4.01 14.83
N LEU A 214 -5.47 3.84 16.02
CA LEU A 214 -4.88 2.58 16.46
C LEU A 214 -5.31 2.22 17.89
N TRP A 215 -5.71 0.96 18.07
CA TRP A 215 -6.09 0.38 19.36
C TRP A 215 -5.18 -0.80 19.69
N VAL A 216 -4.62 -0.80 20.88
CA VAL A 216 -3.86 -1.90 21.49
C VAL A 216 -4.84 -2.91 22.10
N ILE A 217 -4.87 -4.14 21.59
CA ILE A 217 -5.75 -5.21 22.05
C ILE A 217 -4.92 -6.25 22.80
N THR A 218 -5.14 -6.32 24.13
CA THR A 218 -4.44 -7.24 25.04
C THR A 218 -5.34 -8.32 25.63
N ASP A 219 -6.62 -8.37 25.25
CA ASP A 219 -7.56 -9.38 25.74
C ASP A 219 -7.15 -10.77 25.21
N PRO A 220 -6.73 -11.70 26.08
CA PRO A 220 -6.23 -13.01 25.64
C PRO A 220 -7.29 -13.84 24.91
N VAL A 221 -8.57 -13.67 25.24
CA VAL A 221 -9.67 -14.40 24.57
C VAL A 221 -9.83 -13.90 23.14
N VAL A 222 -9.81 -12.58 22.93
CA VAL A 222 -9.89 -12.00 21.59
C VAL A 222 -8.68 -12.40 20.76
N ILE A 223 -7.48 -12.33 21.34
CA ILE A 223 -6.24 -12.73 20.66
C ILE A 223 -6.30 -14.19 20.20
N GLU A 224 -6.71 -15.10 21.09
CA GLU A 224 -6.81 -16.52 20.76
C GLU A 224 -7.84 -16.79 19.65
N GLN A 225 -8.99 -16.13 19.70
CA GLN A 225 -10.03 -16.26 18.67
C GLN A 225 -9.56 -15.76 17.31
N VAL A 226 -8.82 -14.65 17.27
CA VAL A 226 -8.25 -14.11 16.03
C VAL A 226 -7.16 -15.05 15.48
N GLN A 227 -6.30 -15.60 16.34
CA GLN A 227 -5.30 -16.61 15.95
C GLN A 227 -5.96 -17.86 15.34
N GLN A 228 -7.03 -18.36 15.96
CA GLN A 228 -7.80 -19.50 15.46
C GLN A 228 -8.42 -19.20 14.09
N ALA A 229 -9.05 -18.03 13.92
CA ALA A 229 -9.69 -17.63 12.67
C ALA A 229 -8.73 -17.53 11.47
N LEU A 230 -7.44 -17.24 11.72
CA LEU A 230 -6.40 -17.10 10.69
C LEU A 230 -5.58 -18.38 10.45
N THR A 231 -5.71 -19.41 11.28
CA THR A 231 -4.85 -20.60 11.25
C THR A 231 -4.82 -21.27 9.86
N ASP A 232 -5.99 -21.45 9.24
CA ASP A 232 -6.11 -22.12 7.93
C ASP A 232 -6.06 -21.16 6.72
N ARG A 233 -5.79 -19.88 6.96
CA ARG A 233 -5.77 -18.86 5.91
C ARG A 233 -4.36 -18.74 5.31
N ARG A 234 -4.33 -18.39 4.03
CA ARG A 234 -3.10 -17.95 3.33
C ARG A 234 -2.98 -16.44 3.46
N ILE A 235 -1.75 -15.96 3.49
CA ILE A 235 -1.44 -14.52 3.48
C ILE A 235 -0.86 -14.15 2.12
N PHE A 236 -1.42 -13.14 1.47
CA PHE A 236 -0.88 -12.57 0.23
C PHE A 236 -0.13 -11.28 0.58
N ILE A 237 1.12 -11.14 0.13
CA ILE A 237 1.89 -9.92 0.42
C ILE A 237 1.44 -8.81 -0.53
N ALA A 238 0.61 -7.86 -0.07
CA ALA A 238 0.22 -6.67 -0.83
C ALA A 238 1.40 -5.73 -1.13
N ASP A 239 2.28 -5.54 -0.15
CA ASP A 239 3.43 -4.65 -0.26
C ASP A 239 4.50 -5.05 0.76
N GLY A 240 5.78 -4.87 0.41
CA GLY A 240 6.89 -5.17 1.30
C GLY A 240 7.56 -6.52 1.05
N HIS A 241 7.53 -7.03 -0.19
CA HIS A 241 8.23 -8.27 -0.58
C HIS A 241 9.72 -8.22 -0.24
N HIS A 242 10.40 -7.08 -0.43
CA HIS A 242 11.79 -6.87 -0.02
C HIS A 242 11.99 -7.07 1.50
N ARG A 243 11.04 -6.58 2.32
CA ARG A 243 11.09 -6.66 3.78
C ARG A 243 10.86 -8.11 4.25
N TYR A 244 9.91 -8.82 3.65
CA TYR A 244 9.67 -10.23 3.96
C TYR A 244 10.86 -11.13 3.60
N GLU A 245 11.43 -10.99 2.40
CA GLU A 245 12.62 -11.77 2.02
C GLU A 245 13.84 -11.44 2.87
N THR A 246 14.01 -10.16 3.25
CA THR A 246 15.06 -9.74 4.18
C THR A 246 14.89 -10.41 5.54
N ALA A 247 13.66 -10.47 6.06
CA ALA A 247 13.36 -11.12 7.32
C ALA A 247 13.63 -12.63 7.26
N LEU A 248 13.29 -13.30 6.15
CA LEU A 248 13.65 -14.72 5.91
C LEU A 248 15.17 -14.95 5.90
N ALA A 249 15.95 -14.04 5.33
CA ALA A 249 17.40 -14.13 5.32
C ALA A 249 17.97 -13.91 6.73
N TYR A 250 17.50 -12.88 7.43
CA TYR A 250 17.92 -12.57 8.79
C TYR A 250 17.59 -13.70 9.78
N ALA A 251 16.39 -14.28 9.71
CA ALA A 251 15.99 -15.41 10.55
C ALA A 251 16.92 -16.61 10.37
N ARG A 252 17.29 -16.93 9.12
CA ARG A 252 18.26 -17.99 8.81
C ARG A 252 19.63 -17.69 9.42
N GLU A 253 20.14 -16.47 9.25
CA GLU A 253 21.43 -16.05 9.83
C GLU A 253 21.44 -16.16 11.36
N ARG A 254 20.35 -15.78 12.04
CA ARG A 254 20.24 -15.89 13.50
C ARG A 254 20.19 -17.34 13.98
N ARG A 255 19.42 -18.19 13.31
CA ARG A 255 19.35 -19.62 13.63
C ARG A 255 20.70 -20.32 13.44
N GLU A 256 21.46 -19.95 12.42
CA GLU A 256 22.83 -20.45 12.21
C GLU A 256 23.80 -19.98 13.30
N GLN A 257 23.68 -18.73 13.77
CA GLN A 257 24.56 -18.15 14.80
C GLN A 257 24.26 -18.62 16.22
N GLU A 258 22.97 -18.75 16.58
CA GLU A 258 22.53 -19.07 17.94
C GLU A 258 22.45 -20.58 18.19
N GLY A 259 22.60 -21.40 17.13
CA GLY A 259 22.50 -22.85 17.18
C GLY A 259 21.05 -23.29 17.30
N ASN A 260 20.47 -23.79 16.20
CA ASN A 260 19.09 -24.29 16.03
C ASN A 260 18.44 -24.92 17.29
N PHE A 261 17.99 -24.08 18.23
CA PHE A 261 17.33 -24.53 19.45
C PHE A 261 15.86 -24.84 19.17
N ALA A 262 15.27 -25.67 20.02
CA ALA A 262 13.86 -26.02 19.90
C ALA A 262 12.99 -24.81 20.23
N GLY A 263 12.13 -24.41 19.28
CA GLY A 263 11.20 -23.29 19.42
C GLY A 263 11.38 -22.22 18.34
N ASP A 264 10.53 -21.20 18.42
CA ASP A 264 10.61 -19.98 17.60
C ASP A 264 11.09 -18.81 18.48
N GLY A 265 12.01 -18.00 17.96
CA GLY A 265 12.47 -16.75 18.56
C GLY A 265 11.79 -15.53 17.93
N PRO A 266 12.02 -14.31 18.46
CA PRO A 266 11.43 -13.09 17.92
C PRO A 266 11.74 -12.85 16.43
N TYR A 267 12.92 -13.26 15.96
CA TYR A 267 13.34 -13.13 14.57
C TYR A 267 12.69 -14.13 13.61
N ASP A 268 11.94 -15.12 14.10
CA ASP A 268 11.16 -16.05 13.27
C ASP A 268 9.79 -15.48 12.88
N TYR A 269 9.48 -14.27 13.34
CA TYR A 269 8.26 -13.55 13.02
C TYR A 269 8.61 -12.21 12.40
N ILE A 270 7.80 -11.78 11.44
CA ILE A 270 7.87 -10.46 10.82
C ILE A 270 6.62 -9.66 11.17
N MET A 271 6.82 -8.40 11.54
CA MET A 271 5.71 -7.48 11.76
C MET A 271 4.97 -7.26 10.43
N MET A 272 3.69 -7.60 10.39
CA MET A 272 2.81 -7.33 9.27
C MET A 272 1.58 -6.55 9.72
N THR A 273 1.04 -5.72 8.83
CA THR A 273 -0.35 -5.28 8.91
C THR A 273 -1.16 -6.16 7.98
N LEU A 274 -2.08 -6.95 8.54
CA LEU A 274 -2.99 -7.82 7.80
C LEU A 274 -4.32 -7.11 7.58
N VAL A 275 -4.77 -7.00 6.34
CA VAL A 275 -6.08 -6.45 5.96
C VAL A 275 -6.89 -7.53 5.26
N ASN A 276 -8.20 -7.54 5.52
CA ASN A 276 -9.11 -8.45 4.87
C ASN A 276 -9.27 -8.08 3.38
N LEU A 277 -9.26 -9.07 2.48
CA LEU A 277 -9.51 -8.88 1.05
C LEU A 277 -10.88 -8.26 0.76
N TYR A 278 -11.84 -8.46 1.68
CA TYR A 278 -13.21 -7.95 1.58
C TYR A 278 -13.42 -6.62 2.33
N ASP A 279 -12.35 -6.00 2.85
CA ASP A 279 -12.44 -4.69 3.49
C ASP A 279 -12.81 -3.61 2.43
N PRO A 280 -13.88 -2.82 2.65
CA PRO A 280 -14.36 -1.84 1.67
C PRO A 280 -13.40 -0.66 1.45
N GLY A 281 -12.44 -0.45 2.36
CA GLY A 281 -11.35 0.51 2.22
C GLY A 281 -10.09 -0.07 1.56
N LEU A 282 -10.08 -1.33 1.12
CA LEU A 282 -8.99 -1.88 0.33
C LEU A 282 -9.07 -1.37 -1.11
N VAL A 283 -8.30 -0.32 -1.40
CA VAL A 283 -8.25 0.32 -2.73
C VAL A 283 -6.90 0.07 -3.39
N ILE A 284 -6.92 -0.29 -4.68
CA ILE A 284 -5.76 -0.33 -5.55
C ILE A 284 -5.93 0.77 -6.60
N LEU A 285 -4.97 1.69 -6.71
CA LEU A 285 -4.97 2.72 -7.77
C LEU A 285 -4.05 2.28 -8.92
N PRO A 286 -4.32 2.74 -10.16
CA PRO A 286 -3.46 2.44 -11.28
C PRO A 286 -2.08 3.06 -11.11
N THR A 287 -1.08 2.39 -11.70
CA THR A 287 0.26 2.95 -11.87
C THR A 287 0.54 3.06 -13.36
N HIS A 288 0.67 4.30 -13.83
CA HIS A 288 0.89 4.65 -15.23
C HIS A 288 2.35 4.52 -15.62
N ARG A 289 2.62 4.42 -16.92
CA ARG A 289 3.97 4.21 -17.46
C ARG A 289 4.40 5.43 -18.26
N LEU A 290 5.58 5.93 -17.95
CA LEU A 290 6.25 7.00 -18.68
C LEU A 290 7.43 6.39 -19.42
N VAL A 291 7.48 6.58 -20.73
CA VAL A 291 8.53 6.01 -21.59
C VAL A 291 9.51 7.10 -21.99
N ALA A 292 10.81 6.82 -21.90
CA ALA A 292 11.89 7.71 -22.31
C ALA A 292 13.01 6.95 -23.02
N ASN A 293 13.92 7.69 -23.65
CA ASN A 293 15.14 7.17 -24.27
C ASN A 293 14.92 6.05 -25.30
N VAL A 294 13.80 6.08 -26.03
CA VAL A 294 13.55 5.20 -27.18
C VAL A 294 14.09 5.87 -28.44
N ASP A 295 15.19 5.33 -28.97
CA ASP A 295 15.87 5.87 -30.14
C ASP A 295 15.02 5.71 -31.40
N GLY A 296 14.95 6.76 -32.22
CA GLY A 296 14.27 6.72 -33.52
C GLY A 296 12.75 6.51 -33.44
N LEU A 297 12.12 6.85 -32.31
CA LEU A 297 10.68 6.68 -32.11
C LEU A 297 9.86 7.47 -33.14
N ASP A 298 9.28 6.76 -34.11
CA ASP A 298 8.33 7.30 -35.08
C ASP A 298 6.90 7.02 -34.62
N MET A 299 6.08 8.09 -34.59
CA MET A 299 4.73 8.00 -34.05
C MET A 299 3.73 7.33 -34.99
N GLU A 300 3.93 7.41 -36.30
CA GLU A 300 3.05 6.79 -37.28
C GLU A 300 3.31 5.28 -37.30
N GLU A 301 4.60 4.88 -37.34
CA GLU A 301 5.01 3.48 -37.26
C GLU A 301 4.56 2.83 -35.94
N LEU A 302 4.67 3.55 -34.82
CA LEU A 302 4.20 3.09 -33.51
C LEU A 302 2.70 2.77 -33.53
N LEU A 303 1.88 3.69 -34.02
CA LEU A 303 0.43 3.53 -34.04
C LEU A 303 -0.01 2.44 -35.04
N GLU A 304 0.70 2.27 -36.15
CA GLU A 304 0.47 1.18 -37.11
C GLU A 304 0.73 -0.18 -36.46
N LYS A 305 1.89 -0.35 -35.80
CA LYS A 305 2.24 -1.59 -35.09
C LYS A 305 1.28 -1.91 -33.95
N ILE A 306 0.91 -0.92 -33.13
CA ILE A 306 -0.12 -1.12 -32.09
C ILE A 306 -1.45 -1.51 -32.74
N GLY A 307 -1.76 -0.94 -33.91
CA GLY A 307 -2.97 -1.19 -34.69
C GLY A 307 -3.16 -2.65 -35.13
N GLU A 308 -2.11 -3.46 -35.17
CA GLU A 308 -2.19 -4.90 -35.51
C GLU A 308 -3.05 -5.68 -34.51
N HIS A 309 -2.92 -5.36 -33.21
CA HIS A 309 -3.64 -6.05 -32.14
C HIS A 309 -4.70 -5.19 -31.44
N PHE A 310 -4.61 -3.86 -31.54
CA PHE A 310 -5.50 -2.93 -30.86
C PHE A 310 -6.31 -2.09 -31.85
N VAL A 311 -7.56 -1.80 -31.47
CA VAL A 311 -8.30 -0.67 -32.03
C VAL A 311 -7.71 0.59 -31.43
N VAL A 312 -7.29 1.53 -32.29
CA VAL A 312 -6.66 2.79 -31.90
C VAL A 312 -7.63 3.92 -32.19
N GLU A 313 -8.20 4.52 -31.16
CA GLU A 313 -9.19 5.60 -31.28
C GLU A 313 -8.60 6.92 -30.77
N PRO A 314 -8.53 7.98 -31.60
CA PRO A 314 -8.11 9.29 -31.12
C PRO A 314 -9.16 9.86 -30.16
N PHE A 315 -8.70 10.43 -29.04
CA PHE A 315 -9.54 11.13 -28.08
C PHE A 315 -9.24 12.63 -28.12
N ALA A 316 -10.29 13.45 -28.23
CA ALA A 316 -10.13 14.90 -28.33
C ALA A 316 -9.81 15.52 -26.97
N LEU A 317 -8.54 15.93 -26.78
CA LEU A 317 -8.08 16.63 -25.60
C LEU A 317 -8.14 18.15 -25.81
N ALA A 318 -8.89 18.87 -24.97
CA ALA A 318 -8.98 20.33 -25.04
C ALA A 318 -7.70 21.00 -24.46
N PRO A 319 -7.40 22.27 -24.80
CA PRO A 319 -6.26 22.99 -24.25
C PRO A 319 -6.20 22.93 -22.72
N GLY A 320 -5.00 22.82 -22.15
CA GLY A 320 -4.82 22.65 -20.70
C GLY A 320 -5.33 21.31 -20.17
N TYR A 321 -5.33 20.26 -21.00
CA TYR A 321 -5.81 18.91 -20.67
C TYR A 321 -7.31 18.82 -20.35
N GLY A 322 -8.11 19.76 -20.85
CA GLY A 322 -9.57 19.68 -20.69
C GLY A 322 -10.14 18.38 -21.29
N HIS A 323 -11.17 17.85 -20.65
CA HIS A 323 -11.79 16.54 -20.92
C HIS A 323 -10.92 15.31 -20.57
N PHE A 324 -9.73 15.47 -20.00
CA PHE A 324 -8.93 14.30 -19.60
C PHE A 324 -9.62 13.43 -18.55
N GLY A 325 -10.36 14.02 -17.61
CA GLY A 325 -11.18 13.25 -16.68
C GLY A 325 -12.32 12.45 -17.35
N GLU A 326 -12.81 12.89 -18.52
CA GLU A 326 -13.78 12.11 -19.32
C GLU A 326 -13.09 10.92 -19.98
N PHE A 327 -11.88 11.13 -20.52
CA PHE A 327 -11.06 10.07 -21.07
C PHE A 327 -10.80 8.94 -20.06
N LEU A 328 -10.42 9.29 -18.82
CA LEU A 328 -10.19 8.30 -17.77
C LEU A 328 -11.46 7.52 -17.41
N ARG A 329 -12.63 8.18 -17.42
CA ARG A 329 -13.92 7.50 -17.24
C ARG A 329 -14.24 6.55 -18.40
N GLU A 330 -13.94 6.93 -19.63
CA GLU A 330 -14.14 6.05 -20.79
C GLU A 330 -13.19 4.85 -20.75
N LEU A 331 -11.91 5.07 -20.43
CA LEU A 331 -10.92 4.00 -20.23
C LEU A 331 -11.39 2.99 -19.18
N ALA A 332 -11.87 3.48 -18.02
CA ALA A 332 -12.44 2.65 -16.96
C ALA A 332 -13.71 1.90 -17.41
N GLY A 333 -14.55 2.54 -18.21
CA GLY A 333 -15.75 1.92 -18.79
C GLY A 333 -15.42 0.73 -19.68
N ARG A 334 -14.37 0.83 -20.50
CA ARG A 334 -13.94 -0.25 -21.40
C ARG A 334 -13.28 -1.41 -20.67
N GLY A 335 -12.51 -1.12 -19.61
CA GLY A 335 -11.93 -2.12 -18.72
C GLY A 335 -12.90 -2.77 -17.75
N GLY A 336 -14.20 -2.47 -17.81
CA GLY A 336 -15.18 -3.02 -16.86
C GLY A 336 -15.07 -2.47 -15.43
N CYS A 337 -14.19 -1.50 -15.18
CA CYS A 337 -13.98 -0.88 -13.87
C CYS A 337 -15.02 0.20 -13.52
N ALA A 338 -15.92 0.55 -14.44
CA ALA A 338 -16.92 1.62 -14.23
C ALA A 338 -18.07 1.25 -13.27
N ALA A 339 -18.20 -0.03 -12.86
CA ALA A 339 -19.34 -0.48 -12.06
C ALA A 339 -19.24 -0.14 -10.56
N ASP A 340 -18.05 0.05 -10.00
CA ASP A 340 -17.85 0.12 -8.53
C ASP A 340 -17.50 1.50 -7.96
N GLY A 341 -17.56 2.56 -8.77
CA GLY A 341 -17.35 3.93 -8.29
C GLY A 341 -16.01 4.14 -7.57
N GLN A 342 -14.99 3.33 -7.89
CA GLN A 342 -13.61 3.44 -7.37
C GLN A 342 -12.74 4.38 -8.21
N THR A 343 -13.22 4.84 -9.37
CA THR A 343 -12.47 5.72 -10.26
C THR A 343 -12.68 7.19 -9.91
N GLY A 344 -11.99 7.63 -8.86
CA GLY A 344 -11.68 9.04 -8.70
C GLY A 344 -10.32 9.32 -9.27
N SER A 345 -10.28 10.13 -10.32
CA SER A 345 -9.12 10.98 -10.56
C SER A 345 -8.91 11.83 -9.29
N ALA A 346 -7.97 11.40 -8.44
CA ALA A 346 -7.46 12.26 -7.39
C ALA A 346 -6.50 13.22 -8.09
N ALA A 347 -7.01 14.39 -8.49
CA ALA A 347 -6.14 15.51 -8.80
C ALA A 347 -5.32 15.82 -7.54
N PHE A 348 -4.13 15.23 -7.45
CA PHE A 348 -3.18 15.45 -6.38
C PHE A 348 -2.64 16.87 -6.56
N THR A 349 -3.39 17.84 -6.04
CA THR A 349 -2.94 19.23 -5.98
C THR A 349 -2.04 19.36 -4.75
N GLY A 350 -0.76 19.08 -4.94
CA GLY A 350 0.27 19.62 -4.06
C GLY A 350 0.29 21.14 -4.21
N GLN A 351 -0.61 21.82 -3.50
CA GLN A 351 -0.62 23.28 -3.43
C GLN A 351 0.15 23.73 -2.19
N GLU A 352 1.33 24.30 -2.44
CA GLU A 352 2.07 25.16 -1.53
C GLU A 352 1.13 26.24 -0.96
N LYS A 353 0.85 26.19 0.35
CA LYS A 353 0.13 27.28 1.02
C LYS A 353 1.09 28.39 1.41
N GLY A 354 1.07 29.46 0.61
CA GLY A 354 1.45 30.79 1.04
C GLY A 354 0.48 31.33 2.09
N CYS A 355 1.03 31.96 3.12
CA CYS A 355 0.31 32.60 4.23
C CYS A 355 -0.55 33.78 3.77
N GLY A 356 -1.73 33.93 4.38
CA GLY A 356 -2.54 35.16 4.32
C GLY A 356 -3.88 34.99 5.05
N GLY A 357 -4.02 35.64 6.20
CA GLY A 357 -5.20 35.54 7.08
C GLY A 357 -6.38 36.43 6.66
N GLY A 358 -7.54 36.18 7.27
CA GLY A 358 -8.72 37.03 7.17
C GLY A 358 -10.01 36.33 7.61
N THR A 359 -10.55 36.79 8.74
CA THR A 359 -11.86 36.52 9.35
C THR A 359 -13.04 36.57 8.37
N ASP A 360 -14.09 35.76 8.51
CA ASP A 360 -15.26 36.04 9.36
C ASP A 360 -16.35 34.95 9.22
N SER A 361 -17.24 34.92 10.21
CA SER A 361 -18.38 34.03 10.42
C SER A 361 -19.39 33.89 9.27
N LEU A 362 -20.08 32.74 9.18
CA LEU A 362 -21.54 32.65 9.40
C LEU A 362 -22.08 31.23 9.13
N VAL A 363 -22.99 30.85 10.01
CA VAL A 363 -23.75 29.59 10.12
C VAL A 363 -24.78 29.48 8.99
N ASN A 364 -24.93 28.30 8.37
CA ASN A 364 -26.24 27.86 7.90
C ASN A 364 -26.33 26.34 7.66
N ARG A 365 -27.33 25.73 8.31
CA ARG A 365 -27.82 24.36 8.09
C ARG A 365 -28.91 24.36 7.02
N PRO A 366 -29.07 23.27 6.26
CA PRO A 366 -30.39 22.76 5.88
C PRO A 366 -30.52 21.27 6.31
N ALA A 367 -31.52 20.91 7.12
CA ALA A 367 -32.89 20.55 6.76
C ALA A 367 -33.00 19.16 6.09
N GLU A 368 -33.44 18.18 6.88
CA GLU A 368 -33.81 16.81 6.49
C GLU A 368 -35.05 16.81 5.56
N PRO A 369 -35.27 15.72 4.81
CA PRO A 369 -36.63 15.26 4.54
C PRO A 369 -36.87 13.81 4.97
N GLU A 370 -38.10 13.64 5.44
CA GLU A 370 -38.73 12.47 6.05
C GLU A 370 -38.91 11.27 5.11
N ALA A 371 -39.12 10.13 5.77
CA ALA A 371 -39.38 8.81 5.22
C ALA A 371 -40.68 8.71 4.40
N GLY A 372 -40.64 7.86 3.38
CA GLY A 372 -41.81 7.34 2.67
C GLY A 372 -41.50 5.97 2.08
N GLU A 373 -41.91 4.92 2.78
CA GLU A 373 -41.89 3.54 2.28
C GLU A 373 -42.94 3.34 1.18
N SER A 374 -42.54 2.67 0.09
CA SER A 374 -43.49 1.87 -0.71
C SER A 374 -42.78 0.65 -1.28
N VAL A 375 -43.18 -0.51 -0.76
CA VAL A 375 -42.84 -1.85 -1.22
C VAL A 375 -43.38 -2.05 -2.64
N VAL A 376 -42.51 -2.39 -3.61
CA VAL A 376 -42.92 -2.94 -4.90
C VAL A 376 -42.10 -4.19 -5.20
N THR A 377 -42.88 -5.27 -5.39
CA THR A 377 -42.55 -6.64 -5.72
C THR A 377 -41.62 -6.79 -6.93
N GLY A 378 -40.64 -7.70 -6.80
CA GLY A 378 -39.63 -7.99 -7.81
C GLY A 378 -40.20 -8.54 -9.12
N ASP A 379 -39.69 -7.99 -10.21
CA ASP A 379 -39.83 -8.50 -11.58
C ASP A 379 -38.58 -9.34 -11.94
N PRO A 380 -38.72 -10.64 -12.24
CA PRO A 380 -37.62 -11.52 -12.62
C PRO A 380 -37.28 -11.29 -14.09
N GLY A 381 -36.56 -10.22 -14.38
CA GLY A 381 -36.27 -9.82 -15.76
C GLY A 381 -35.08 -8.88 -15.93
N ARG A 382 -34.12 -8.86 -15.00
CA ARG A 382 -32.89 -8.09 -15.20
C ARG A 382 -31.92 -8.89 -16.06
N ARG A 383 -32.01 -8.68 -17.38
CA ARG A 383 -31.00 -9.08 -18.36
C ARG A 383 -29.62 -8.72 -17.81
N GLU A 384 -28.79 -9.75 -17.60
CA GLU A 384 -27.34 -9.62 -17.48
C GLU A 384 -26.84 -8.79 -18.67
N ARG A 385 -26.49 -7.52 -18.42
CA ARG A 385 -25.54 -6.82 -19.28
C ARG A 385 -24.16 -7.19 -18.75
N SER A 386 -23.69 -8.36 -19.16
CA SER A 386 -22.27 -8.65 -19.18
C SER A 386 -21.62 -7.66 -20.16
N LEU A 387 -21.11 -6.54 -19.64
CA LEU A 387 -20.03 -5.85 -20.33
C LEU A 387 -18.81 -6.72 -20.07
N SER A 388 -18.48 -7.60 -21.02
CA SER A 388 -17.25 -8.38 -20.98
C SER A 388 -16.09 -7.39 -20.83
N HIS A 389 -15.31 -7.52 -19.75
CA HIS A 389 -14.05 -6.80 -19.59
C HIS A 389 -13.23 -6.88 -20.89
N ARG A 390 -12.76 -5.72 -21.35
CA ARG A 390 -11.83 -5.65 -22.48
C ARG A 390 -10.55 -4.96 -22.05
N HIS A 391 -9.42 -5.50 -22.47
CA HIS A 391 -8.13 -4.90 -22.20
C HIS A 391 -8.05 -3.54 -22.92
N ALA A 392 -7.87 -2.48 -22.13
CA ALA A 392 -7.88 -1.11 -22.62
C ALA A 392 -6.81 -0.25 -21.96
N PHE A 393 -6.17 0.60 -22.77
CA PHE A 393 -5.08 1.46 -22.34
C PHE A 393 -5.23 2.86 -22.93
N GLY A 394 -4.75 3.87 -22.21
CA GLY A 394 -4.53 5.19 -22.78
C GLY A 394 -3.12 5.34 -23.29
N LEU A 395 -2.93 6.06 -24.39
CA LEU A 395 -1.63 6.44 -24.93
C LEU A 395 -1.60 7.94 -25.22
N TYR A 396 -0.71 8.67 -24.56
CA TYR A 396 -0.43 10.07 -24.84
C TYR A 396 0.94 10.24 -25.47
N CYS A 397 0.98 10.99 -26.56
CA CYS A 397 2.17 11.18 -27.39
C CYS A 397 2.65 12.64 -27.43
N GLY A 398 2.15 13.46 -26.50
CA GLY A 398 2.42 14.90 -26.47
C GLY A 398 1.56 15.71 -27.44
N ARG A 399 1.57 17.03 -27.25
CA ARG A 399 0.91 18.03 -28.12
C ARG A 399 -0.59 17.75 -28.33
N GLY A 400 -1.27 17.26 -27.30
CA GLY A 400 -2.71 16.96 -27.33
C GLY A 400 -3.08 15.67 -28.07
N ARG A 401 -2.11 14.87 -28.52
CA ARG A 401 -2.36 13.57 -29.17
C ARG A 401 -2.60 12.50 -28.11
N LEU A 402 -3.87 12.24 -27.82
CA LEU A 402 -4.32 11.21 -26.88
C LEU A 402 -5.11 10.13 -27.62
N TYR A 403 -4.86 8.87 -27.29
CA TYR A 403 -5.49 7.71 -27.92
C TYR A 403 -6.01 6.74 -26.86
N LEU A 404 -7.15 6.13 -27.17
CA LEU A 404 -7.71 4.99 -26.45
C LEU A 404 -7.41 3.72 -27.26
N LEU A 405 -6.72 2.79 -26.63
CA LEU A 405 -6.31 1.51 -27.19
C LEU A 405 -7.23 0.44 -26.62
N THR A 406 -7.90 -0.35 -27.45
CA THR A 406 -8.75 -1.47 -27.00
C THR A 406 -8.36 -2.75 -27.74
N LEU A 407 -8.08 -3.84 -27.04
CA LEU A 407 -7.67 -5.10 -27.67
C LEU A 407 -8.75 -5.59 -28.64
N ARG A 408 -8.38 -5.94 -29.88
CA ARG A 408 -9.33 -6.30 -30.96
C ARG A 408 -10.09 -7.58 -30.65
N ASP A 409 -9.38 -8.62 -30.21
CA ASP A 409 -9.92 -9.97 -29.99
C ASP A 409 -9.36 -10.56 -28.68
N GLU A 410 -10.19 -10.58 -27.65
CA GLU A 410 -9.90 -11.20 -26.35
C GLU A 410 -9.65 -12.71 -26.48
N GLY A 411 -10.29 -13.38 -27.45
CA GLY A 411 -10.14 -14.82 -27.69
C GLY A 411 -8.78 -15.19 -28.27
N ALA A 412 -8.08 -14.24 -28.90
CA ALA A 412 -6.73 -14.44 -29.44
C ALA A 412 -5.63 -14.32 -28.36
N LEU A 413 -5.96 -13.77 -27.19
CA LEU A 413 -4.97 -13.43 -26.15
C LEU A 413 -4.11 -14.62 -25.71
N PRO A 414 -4.64 -15.85 -25.50
CA PRO A 414 -3.80 -16.99 -25.13
C PRO A 414 -2.75 -17.38 -26.18
N GLY A 415 -2.96 -17.02 -27.45
CA GLY A 415 -1.99 -17.23 -28.53
C GLY A 415 -0.98 -16.09 -28.69
N LEU A 416 -1.30 -14.89 -28.21
CA LEU A 416 -0.43 -13.72 -28.24
C LEU A 416 0.47 -13.62 -27.00
N MET A 417 0.07 -14.25 -25.90
CA MET A 417 0.76 -14.21 -24.63
C MET A 417 1.65 -15.46 -24.42
N PRO A 418 2.66 -15.41 -23.52
CA PRO A 418 3.55 -16.55 -23.29
C PRO A 418 2.82 -17.79 -22.77
N ALA A 419 2.89 -18.91 -23.51
CA ALA A 419 2.19 -20.16 -23.20
C ALA A 419 2.58 -20.79 -21.84
N GLY A 420 3.73 -20.42 -21.26
CA GLY A 420 4.18 -20.88 -19.95
C GLY A 420 3.56 -20.16 -18.76
N ARG A 421 2.68 -19.17 -18.99
CA ARG A 421 2.02 -18.37 -17.94
C ARG A 421 0.58 -18.81 -17.71
N SER A 422 0.03 -18.58 -16.52
CA SER A 422 -1.38 -18.90 -16.24
C SER A 422 -2.34 -17.97 -16.98
N ALA A 423 -3.59 -18.41 -17.15
CA ALA A 423 -4.64 -17.56 -17.72
C ALA A 423 -4.85 -16.26 -16.92
N ALA A 424 -4.72 -16.32 -15.59
CA ALA A 424 -4.81 -15.15 -14.73
C ALA A 424 -3.72 -14.12 -15.07
N TRP A 425 -2.49 -14.56 -15.27
CA TRP A 425 -1.39 -13.67 -15.64
C TRP A 425 -1.51 -13.14 -17.06
N GLN A 426 -1.94 -13.98 -18.01
CA GLN A 426 -2.11 -13.62 -19.42
C GLN A 426 -3.22 -12.57 -19.61
N GLY A 427 -4.26 -12.61 -18.78
CA GLY A 427 -5.39 -11.67 -18.81
C GLY A 427 -5.22 -10.44 -17.91
N LEU A 428 -4.01 -10.14 -17.43
CA LEU A 428 -3.75 -8.89 -16.71
C LEU A 428 -3.49 -7.76 -17.70
N ASP A 429 -4.21 -6.63 -17.56
CA ASP A 429 -3.92 -5.36 -18.26
C ASP A 429 -2.43 -5.01 -18.25
N VAL A 430 -1.79 -5.18 -17.08
CA VAL A 430 -0.36 -4.90 -16.89
C VAL A 430 0.52 -5.84 -17.72
N SER A 431 0.21 -7.13 -17.75
CA SER A 431 0.96 -8.12 -18.54
C SER A 431 0.77 -7.89 -20.03
N VAL A 432 -0.47 -7.60 -20.46
CA VAL A 432 -0.81 -7.34 -21.86
C VAL A 432 -0.09 -6.10 -22.38
N LEU A 433 -0.13 -4.97 -21.65
CA LEU A 433 0.61 -3.77 -22.02
C LEU A 433 2.11 -4.05 -22.12
N HIS A 434 2.67 -4.72 -21.11
CA HIS A 434 4.11 -4.97 -21.05
C HIS A 434 4.59 -5.90 -22.17
N HIS A 435 3.83 -6.94 -22.50
CA HIS A 435 4.25 -7.92 -23.49
C HIS A 435 3.97 -7.43 -24.92
N LEU A 436 2.73 -7.01 -25.20
CA LEU A 436 2.32 -6.70 -26.57
C LEU A 436 2.85 -5.35 -27.03
N ILE A 437 2.90 -4.34 -26.15
CA ILE A 437 3.26 -2.97 -26.55
C ILE A 437 4.69 -2.64 -26.13
N LEU A 438 5.01 -2.72 -24.83
CA LEU A 438 6.33 -2.28 -24.36
C LEU A 438 7.45 -3.18 -24.91
N GLU A 439 7.30 -4.50 -24.84
CA GLU A 439 8.29 -5.43 -25.39
C GLU A 439 8.12 -5.63 -26.89
N GLY A 440 6.92 -6.01 -27.34
CA GLY A 440 6.67 -6.35 -28.74
C GLY A 440 6.84 -5.20 -29.73
N VAL A 441 6.43 -3.99 -29.36
CA VAL A 441 6.47 -2.82 -30.27
C VAL A 441 7.63 -1.88 -29.96
N LEU A 442 7.86 -1.57 -28.68
CA LEU A 442 8.87 -0.60 -28.26
C LEU A 442 10.25 -1.23 -27.93
N GLY A 443 10.35 -2.56 -27.85
CA GLY A 443 11.60 -3.26 -27.52
C GLY A 443 12.04 -3.11 -26.06
N ILE A 444 11.18 -2.60 -25.18
CA ILE A 444 11.45 -2.39 -23.74
C ILE A 444 11.15 -3.68 -22.96
N GLY A 445 12.08 -4.63 -23.03
CA GLY A 445 12.00 -5.95 -22.38
C GLY A 445 13.13 -6.23 -21.38
N GLY A 446 12.96 -7.27 -20.54
CA GLY A 446 13.99 -7.91 -19.71
C GLY A 446 15.04 -6.98 -19.07
N ALA A 447 16.22 -6.91 -19.68
CA ALA A 447 17.41 -6.20 -19.18
C ALA A 447 17.30 -4.65 -19.21
N GLU A 448 16.44 -4.09 -20.06
CA GLU A 448 16.25 -2.63 -20.15
C GLU A 448 15.21 -2.12 -19.14
N ARG A 449 14.39 -3.02 -18.57
CA ARG A 449 13.46 -2.70 -17.48
C ARG A 449 14.16 -2.51 -16.14
N GLU A 450 15.25 -3.25 -15.90
CA GLU A 450 16.00 -3.20 -14.64
C GLU A 450 16.78 -1.89 -14.46
N LYS A 451 17.04 -1.15 -15.54
CA LYS A 451 17.87 0.06 -15.51
C LYS A 451 17.10 1.34 -15.22
N GLU A 452 15.76 1.31 -15.12
CA GLU A 452 14.86 2.48 -15.00
C GLU A 452 15.09 3.58 -16.07
N SER A 453 15.95 3.33 -17.07
CA SER A 453 16.39 4.32 -18.05
C SER A 453 15.35 4.55 -19.14
N HIS A 454 14.51 3.55 -19.42
CA HIS A 454 13.51 3.62 -20.49
C HIS A 454 12.07 3.70 -19.98
N LEU A 455 11.83 3.33 -18.72
CA LEU A 455 10.49 3.20 -18.16
C LEU A 455 10.47 3.74 -16.73
N THR A 456 9.63 4.74 -16.48
CA THR A 456 9.31 5.26 -15.15
C THR A 456 7.83 5.07 -14.85
N TYR A 457 7.48 5.09 -13.58
CA TYR A 457 6.13 4.86 -13.09
C TYR A 457 5.60 6.11 -12.40
N THR A 458 4.34 6.44 -12.65
CA THR A 458 3.67 7.58 -12.01
C THR A 458 2.24 7.24 -11.60
N ARG A 459 1.76 7.95 -10.59
CA ARG A 459 0.36 7.91 -10.11
C ARG A 459 -0.38 9.19 -10.43
N GLU A 460 0.34 10.22 -10.87
CA GLU A 460 -0.22 11.50 -11.24
C GLU A 460 -0.59 11.49 -12.71
N GLU A 461 -1.89 11.50 -12.97
CA GLU A 461 -2.45 11.37 -14.32
C GLU A 461 -2.11 12.61 -15.17
N GLU A 462 -2.44 13.82 -14.70
CA GLU A 462 -2.08 15.06 -15.41
C GLU A 462 -0.58 15.36 -15.38
N GLY A 463 0.10 15.00 -14.28
CA GLY A 463 1.56 15.15 -14.17
C GLY A 463 2.28 14.34 -15.26
N ALA A 464 1.74 13.18 -15.63
CA ALA A 464 2.24 12.36 -16.74
C ALA A 464 2.12 13.08 -18.09
N LEU A 465 0.99 13.72 -18.36
CA LEU A 465 0.78 14.51 -19.59
C LEU A 465 1.79 15.65 -19.69
N ARG A 466 1.96 16.42 -18.60
CA ARG A 466 2.93 17.51 -18.51
C ARG A 466 4.34 17.01 -18.74
N ALA A 467 4.72 15.89 -18.14
CA ALA A 467 6.06 15.33 -18.28
C ALA A 467 6.40 14.94 -19.73
N VAL A 468 5.41 14.52 -20.52
CA VAL A 468 5.59 14.28 -21.97
C VAL A 468 5.69 15.60 -22.74
N ASP A 469 4.82 16.57 -22.46
CA ASP A 469 4.85 17.87 -23.17
C ASP A 469 6.10 18.70 -22.87
N ASP A 470 6.65 18.58 -21.66
CA ASP A 470 7.92 19.20 -21.24
C ASP A 470 9.14 18.54 -21.90
N GLY A 471 8.96 17.40 -22.60
CA GLY A 471 10.03 16.63 -23.23
C GLY A 471 10.88 15.80 -22.25
N ARG A 472 10.45 15.65 -20.99
CA ARG A 472 11.10 14.75 -20.02
C ARG A 472 10.87 13.28 -20.36
N TYR A 473 9.73 12.98 -20.97
CA TYR A 473 9.36 11.66 -21.47
C TYR A 473 8.82 11.76 -22.90
N GLN A 474 8.88 10.66 -23.63
CA GLN A 474 8.39 10.57 -25.00
C GLN A 474 6.92 10.16 -25.07
N LEU A 475 6.47 9.26 -24.18
CA LEU A 475 5.10 8.73 -24.16
C LEU A 475 4.60 8.55 -22.72
N ALA A 476 3.29 8.59 -22.54
CA ALA A 476 2.62 8.13 -21.33
C ALA A 476 1.55 7.09 -21.64
N PHE A 477 1.54 5.97 -20.92
CA PHE A 477 0.49 4.98 -20.95
C PHE A 477 -0.36 5.02 -19.68
N PHE A 478 -1.67 5.14 -19.85
CA PHE A 478 -2.67 5.10 -18.78
C PHE A 478 -3.33 3.73 -18.71
N LEU A 479 -3.64 3.27 -17.50
CA LEU A 479 -4.17 1.94 -17.25
C LEU A 479 -5.29 1.98 -16.24
N ASN A 480 -6.11 0.95 -16.26
CA ASN A 480 -7.02 0.64 -15.18
C ASN A 480 -6.26 0.07 -13.96
N PRO A 481 -6.83 0.22 -12.74
CA PRO A 481 -6.27 -0.43 -11.56
C PRO A 481 -6.38 -1.95 -11.67
N THR A 482 -5.35 -2.67 -11.22
CA THR A 482 -5.43 -4.12 -11.02
C THR A 482 -6.39 -4.42 -9.87
N LEU A 483 -7.32 -5.33 -10.09
CA LEU A 483 -8.32 -5.74 -9.11
C LEU A 483 -7.72 -6.68 -8.06
N VAL A 484 -8.30 -6.69 -6.87
CA VAL A 484 -7.83 -7.54 -5.76
C VAL A 484 -7.92 -9.02 -6.14
N GLU A 485 -8.99 -9.41 -6.84
CA GLU A 485 -9.22 -10.76 -7.32
C GLU A 485 -8.13 -11.20 -8.30
N GLU A 486 -7.69 -10.31 -9.19
CA GLU A 486 -6.60 -10.57 -10.14
C GLU A 486 -5.26 -10.79 -9.43
N VAL A 487 -4.95 -9.95 -8.43
CA VAL A 487 -3.75 -10.10 -7.59
C VAL A 487 -3.74 -11.47 -6.92
N THR A 488 -4.86 -11.85 -6.30
CA THR A 488 -4.97 -13.13 -5.59
C THR A 488 -4.90 -14.33 -6.54
N ALA A 489 -5.49 -14.23 -7.74
CA ALA A 489 -5.46 -15.30 -8.74
C ALA A 489 -4.04 -15.57 -9.25
N VAL A 490 -3.26 -14.52 -9.53
CA VAL A 490 -1.86 -14.65 -9.98
C VAL A 490 -0.97 -15.21 -8.87
N ALA A 491 -1.10 -14.70 -7.65
CA ALA A 491 -0.33 -15.19 -6.51
C ALA A 491 -0.70 -16.65 -6.17
N ALA A 492 -1.98 -17.03 -6.27
CA ALA A 492 -2.44 -18.40 -6.05
C ALA A 492 -1.93 -19.39 -7.12
N ALA A 493 -1.67 -18.90 -8.34
CA ALA A 493 -1.00 -19.66 -9.40
C ALA A 493 0.53 -19.79 -9.19
N GLY A 494 1.09 -19.19 -8.12
CA GLY A 494 2.53 -19.16 -7.86
C GLY A 494 3.30 -18.24 -8.79
N GLU A 495 2.61 -17.33 -9.47
CA GLU A 495 3.19 -16.40 -10.43
C GLU A 495 3.41 -15.02 -9.83
N LYS A 496 4.22 -14.22 -10.52
CA LYS A 496 4.51 -12.84 -10.16
C LYS A 496 4.10 -11.91 -11.30
N MET A 497 3.51 -10.80 -10.92
CA MET A 497 3.13 -9.74 -11.84
C MET A 497 4.36 -8.91 -12.25
N PRO A 498 4.29 -8.17 -13.37
CA PRO A 498 5.27 -7.13 -13.69
C PRO A 498 5.49 -6.14 -12.52
N GLN A 499 6.66 -5.52 -12.47
CA GLN A 499 6.98 -4.55 -11.43
C GLN A 499 5.99 -3.38 -11.40
N LYS A 500 5.68 -2.89 -10.20
CA LYS A 500 4.75 -1.78 -9.98
C LYS A 500 3.38 -2.00 -10.63
N SER A 501 2.88 -3.25 -10.56
CA SER A 501 1.52 -3.60 -11.01
C SER A 501 0.43 -3.14 -10.05
N THR A 502 0.73 -3.05 -8.76
CA THR A 502 -0.26 -2.73 -7.72
C THR A 502 0.17 -1.53 -6.90
N PHE A 503 -0.78 -0.63 -6.62
CA PHE A 503 -0.59 0.45 -5.65
C PHE A 503 -1.75 0.47 -4.67
N PHE A 504 -1.59 -0.27 -3.56
CA PHE A 504 -2.53 -0.23 -2.46
C PHE A 504 -2.51 1.14 -1.79
N TYR A 505 -3.67 1.77 -1.71
CA TYR A 505 -3.86 3.13 -1.21
C TYR A 505 -4.80 3.15 0.01
N PRO A 506 -4.51 4.00 1.02
CA PRO A 506 -3.23 4.66 1.28
C PRO A 506 -2.11 3.67 1.56
N LYS A 507 -0.86 4.14 1.60
CA LYS A 507 0.25 3.30 2.10
C LYS A 507 0.14 3.14 3.61
N LEU A 508 0.76 2.07 4.14
CA LEU A 508 0.90 1.88 5.58
C LEU A 508 2.03 2.75 6.11
N LEU A 509 1.84 3.35 7.29
CA LEU A 509 2.86 4.19 7.91
C LEU A 509 3.94 3.37 8.62
N THR A 510 5.14 3.94 8.68
CA THR A 510 6.28 3.46 9.46
C THR A 510 6.27 4.12 10.84
N GLY A 511 6.58 3.35 11.89
CA GLY A 511 6.78 3.89 13.25
C GLY A 511 5.54 3.97 14.14
N LEU A 512 4.36 3.51 13.68
CA LEU A 512 3.18 3.37 14.55
C LEU A 512 3.40 2.33 15.65
N VAL A 513 4.01 1.21 15.29
CA VAL A 513 4.45 0.12 16.16
C VAL A 513 5.81 -0.34 15.63
N ILE A 514 6.77 -0.58 16.53
CA ILE A 514 8.09 -1.10 16.20
C ILE A 514 8.24 -2.47 16.87
N ASN A 515 8.69 -3.48 16.13
CA ASN A 515 8.87 -4.84 16.62
C ASN A 515 10.35 -5.12 16.93
N PRO A 516 10.79 -5.21 18.20
CA PRO A 516 12.14 -5.66 18.52
C PRO A 516 12.31 -7.16 18.22
N LEU A 517 13.50 -7.56 17.75
CA LEU A 517 13.85 -8.93 17.33
C LEU A 517 14.85 -9.60 18.29
N TYR A 518 14.72 -9.36 19.59
CA TYR A 518 15.65 -9.84 20.62
C TYR A 518 14.97 -10.31 21.89
#